data_AF-X1EV31-F1
#
_entry.id   AF-X1EV31-F1
#
_cell.length_a   1.000
_cell.length_b   1.000
_cell.length_c   1.000
_cell.angle_alpha   90.00
_cell.angle_beta   90.00
_cell.angle_gamma   90.00
#
_symmetry.space_group_name_H-M   'P 1'
#
loop_
_entity.id
_entity.type
_entity.pdbx_description
1 polymer ?
#
loop_
_entity_poly.entity_id
_entity_poly.type
_entity_poly.pdbx_seq_one_letter_code
_entity_poly.pdbx_strand_id
1 'polypeptide(L)' 'MKMRIIIGCNKSGREAIAFLARGHDVYTCDILPAEWKHKSKINGADNLDIIAS' A
#
# COMPACT_ATOMS: atom_id res chain seq x y z
N MET A 1 -6.90 9.37 13.76
CA MET A 1 -7.32 7.95 13.81
C MET A 1 -6.43 7.17 12.86
N LYS A 2 -5.82 6.07 13.31
CA LYS A 2 -4.98 5.21 12.46
C LYS A 2 -5.87 4.30 11.60
N MET A 3 -5.52 4.11 10.33
CA MET A 3 -6.30 3.30 9.37
C MET A 3 -5.37 2.37 8.62
N ARG A 4 -5.93 1.29 8.06
CA ARG A 4 -5.28 0.43 7.07
C ARG A 4 -5.74 0.84 5.67
N ILE A 5 -4.77 1.16 4.81
CA ILE A 5 -5.02 1.65 3.45
C ILE A 5 -4.35 0.69 2.47
N ILE A 6 -5.13 0.18 1.52
CA ILE A 6 -4.62 -0.57 0.37
C ILE A 6 -4.66 0.34 -0.85
N ILE A 7 -3.53 0.46 -1.54
CA ILE A 7 -3.42 1.23 -2.78
C ILE A 7 -3.06 0.26 -3.90
N GLY A 8 -3.99 0.05 -4.82
CA GLY A 8 -3.77 -0.76 -6.01
C GLY A 8 -3.13 0.04 -7.13
N CYS A 9 -2.27 -0.60 -7.92
CA CYS A 9 -1.66 -0.04 -9.13
C CYS A 9 -0.92 1.29 -8.87
N ASN A 10 -0.12 1.36 -7.80
CA ASN A 10 0.59 2.59 -7.44
C ASN A 10 1.98 2.63 -8.07
N LYS A 11 2.10 3.30 -9.22
CA LYS A 11 3.39 3.47 -9.88
C LYS A 11 4.32 4.44 -9.13
N SER A 12 3.79 5.56 -8.64
CA SER A 12 4.60 6.72 -8.18
C SER A 12 4.94 6.70 -6.68
N GLY A 13 4.13 6.00 -5.88
CA GLY A 13 4.23 5.96 -4.42
C GLY A 13 3.75 7.21 -3.68
N ARG A 14 3.32 8.27 -4.38
CA ARG A 14 2.96 9.56 -3.76
C ARG A 14 1.81 9.44 -2.77
N GLU A 15 0.80 8.66 -3.11
CA GLU A 15 -0.36 8.40 -2.27
C GLU A 15 0.07 7.64 -1.02
N ALA A 16 0.92 6.62 -1.16
CA ALA A 16 1.42 5.85 -0.03
C ALA A 16 2.24 6.73 0.93
N ILE A 17 3.12 7.58 0.40
CA ILE A 17 3.89 8.55 1.21
C ILE A 17 2.93 9.49 1.96
N ALA A 18 1.90 10.00 1.31
CA ALA A 18 0.94 10.91 1.94
C ALA A 18 0.15 10.26 3.08
N PHE A 19 -0.21 8.98 2.97
CA PHE A 19 -0.90 8.25 4.04
C PHE A 19 0.05 7.81 5.16
N LEU A 20 1.28 7.39 4.83
CA LEU A 20 2.32 7.09 5.81
C LEU A 20 2.67 8.33 6.67
N ALA A 21 2.81 9.50 6.04
CA ALA A 21 3.08 10.76 6.73
C ALA A 21 1.98 11.17 7.72
N ARG A 22 0.75 10.67 7.52
CA ARG A 22 -0.39 10.86 8.43
C ARG A 22 -0.49 9.75 9.50
N GLY A 23 0.45 8.81 9.53
CA GLY A 23 0.51 7.73 10.51
C GLY A 23 -0.39 6.53 10.21
N HIS A 24 -0.84 6.35 8.96
CA HIS A 24 -1.62 5.18 8.56
C HIS A 24 -0.73 3.98 8.21
N ASP A 25 -1.28 2.77 8.34
CA ASP A 25 -0.65 1.56 7.83
C ASP A 25 -1.01 1.41 6.33
N VAL A 26 0.00 1.37 5.48
CA VAL A 26 -0.18 1.40 4.03
C VAL A 26 0.40 0.18 3.36
N TYR A 27 -0.37 -0.39 2.45
CA TYR A 27 -0.04 -1.55 1.65
C TYR A 27 -0.25 -1.22 0.18
N THR A 28 0.69 -1.63 -0.65
CA THR A 28 0.64 -1.39 -2.09
C THR A 28 0.62 -2.72 -2.83
N CYS A 29 -0.34 -2.89 -3.73
CA CYS A 29 -0.41 -4.02 -4.65
C CYS A 29 -0.21 -3.50 -6.08
N ASP A 30 0.95 -3.77 -6.66
CA ASP A 30 1.30 -3.30 -8.00
C ASP A 30 1.45 -4.50 -8.94
N ILE A 31 0.77 -4.47 -10.10
CA ILE A 31 0.93 -5.49 -11.15
C ILE A 31 2.31 -5.36 -11.80
N LEU A 32 2.82 -4.14 -11.90
CA LEU A 32 4.14 -3.82 -12.45
C LEU A 32 5.05 -3.25 -11.35
N PRO A 33 6.38 -3.31 -11.50
CA PRO A 33 7.28 -2.66 -10.56
C PRO A 33 6.97 -1.17 -10.43
N ALA A 34 6.59 -0.73 -9.23
CA ALA A 34 6.50 0.70 -8.93
C ALA A 34 7.88 1.37 -9.03
N GLU A 35 7.88 2.63 -9.46
CA GLU A 35 9.07 3.49 -9.50
C GLU A 35 9.59 3.77 -8.08
N TRP A 36 8.70 3.69 -7.10
CA TRP A 36 9.00 3.82 -5.68
C TRP A 36 9.04 2.44 -4.99
N LYS A 37 10.04 2.25 -4.12
CA LYS A 37 10.20 1.03 -3.33
C LYS A 37 9.78 1.27 -1.89
N HIS A 38 8.82 0.47 -1.42
CA HIS A 38 8.42 0.38 -0.03
C HIS A 38 8.52 -1.07 0.46
N LYS A 39 8.74 -1.26 1.76
CA LYS A 39 8.94 -2.60 2.34
C LYS A 39 7.64 -3.42 2.38
N SER A 40 6.47 -2.78 2.50
CA SER A 40 5.15 -3.44 2.47
C SER A 40 4.56 -3.51 1.06
N LYS A 41 5.33 -4.07 0.11
CA LYS A 41 4.75 -4.54 -1.15
C LYS A 41 4.08 -5.88 -0.88
N ILE A 42 2.80 -5.95 -1.19
CA ILE A 42 2.00 -7.15 -1.04
C ILE A 42 1.52 -7.59 -2.42
N ASN A 43 1.41 -8.90 -2.62
CA ASN A 43 0.90 -9.44 -3.87
C ASN A 43 -0.66 -9.37 -3.88
N GLY A 44 -1.27 -9.68 -5.03
CA GLY A 44 -2.73 -9.59 -5.18
C GLY A 44 -3.54 -10.42 -4.18
N ALA A 45 -2.99 -11.55 -3.71
CA ALA A 45 -3.65 -12.48 -2.79
C ALA A 45 -3.62 -11.96 -1.34
N ASP A 46 -2.53 -11.30 -0.94
CA ASP A 46 -2.34 -10.72 0.40
C ASP A 46 -3.35 -9.60 0.73
N ASN A 47 -4.01 -8.99 -0.28
CA ASN A 47 -4.98 -7.91 -0.06
C ASN A 47 -6.19 -8.37 0.78
N LEU A 48 -6.65 -9.60 0.57
CA LEU A 48 -7.82 -10.15 1.28
C LEU A 48 -7.52 -10.32 2.76
N ASP A 49 -6.32 -10.77 3.11
CA ASP A 49 -5.89 -10.93 4.50
C ASP A 49 -5.82 -9.59 5.26
N ILE A 50 -5.50 -8.50 4.55
CA ILE A 50 -5.45 -7.15 5.13
C ILE A 50 -6.83 -6.56 5.35
N ILE A 51 -7.76 -6.80 4.42
CA ILE A 51 -9.15 -6.32 4.55
C ILE A 51 -9.89 -7.12 5.64
N ALA A 52 -9.58 -8.41 5.79
CA ALA A 52 -10.29 -9.31 6.70
C ALA A 52 -9.75 -9.36 8.14
N SER A 53 -8.54 -8.85 8.38
CA SER A 53 -7.97 -8.67 9.73
C SER A 53 -8.45 -7.38 10.38
#